data_AF-A0A2E8UL03-F1
#
_entry.id   AF-A0A2E8UL03-F1
#
_cell.length_a   1.000
_cell.length_b   1.000
_cell.length_c   1.000
_cell.angle_alpha   90.00
_cell.angle_beta   90.00
_cell.angle_gamma   90.00
#
_symmetry.space_group_name_H-M   'P 1'
#
loop_
_entity.id
_entity.type
_entity.pdbx_description
1 polymer ?
#
loop_
_entity_poly.entity_id
_entity_poly.type
_entity_poly.pdbx_seq_one_letter_code
_entity_poly.pdbx_strand_id
1 'polypeptide(L)'
;MKKTFILLLLAALLPIAQAASLPSTQRTDGRAVMAAFEDAAEIASKCKVSLMDGIKILCIGTLITDDGLILTKYSEIQDARQPFRIAGNDRRLHRGRMIAYDNQTDLALIKSNIRYPCGIEWGSTDKLEIGHWLTAGVDARPGIRCGIVSAYTREIPKAGGALGIQMGDEGRDNGGVTVDAVTPKSPAQKAGLRRGDIVFAFNKKEMLTREKLRSTVQAHPGEKVTLSIIREGEKMNIEVTLGYFTDVFGLQERNLRMSGKVSKRRGGFGTVIQHDITMTNTDIGGPLLSLEGKLLGINIARSNRVEFFAIPVERILEFLTKNAEAIRKSGARLKL
;
A
#
# COMPACT_ATOMS: atom_id res chain seq x y z
N MET A 1 8.18 -56.06 -74.62
CA MET A 1 7.88 -54.61 -74.52
C MET A 1 7.44 -54.30 -73.09
N LYS A 2 8.28 -53.60 -72.32
CA LYS A 2 7.98 -53.19 -70.93
C LYS A 2 7.14 -51.90 -70.97
N LYS A 3 6.00 -51.84 -70.28
CA LYS A 3 5.27 -50.60 -70.02
C LYS A 3 5.58 -50.14 -68.59
N THR A 4 6.31 -49.04 -68.50
CA THR A 4 6.71 -48.36 -67.27
C THR A 4 5.52 -47.60 -66.71
N PHE A 5 5.07 -47.94 -65.50
CA PHE A 5 4.10 -47.14 -64.75
C PHE A 5 4.86 -45.98 -64.08
N ILE A 6 4.58 -44.75 -64.50
CA ILE A 6 5.04 -43.53 -63.84
C ILE A 6 4.05 -43.24 -62.71
N LEU A 7 4.52 -43.37 -61.46
CA LEU A 7 3.77 -42.98 -60.27
C LEU A 7 3.86 -41.46 -60.14
N LEU A 8 2.78 -40.75 -60.46
CA LEU A 8 2.67 -39.30 -60.26
C LEU A 8 2.44 -39.04 -58.78
N LEU A 9 3.50 -38.57 -58.11
CA LEU A 9 3.47 -38.13 -56.72
C LEU A 9 2.71 -36.81 -56.65
N LEU A 10 1.41 -36.86 -56.34
CA LEU A 10 0.60 -35.67 -56.07
C LEU A 10 1.00 -35.14 -54.68
N ALA A 11 2.03 -34.29 -54.63
CA ALA A 11 2.35 -33.54 -53.43
C ALA A 11 1.20 -32.56 -53.16
N ALA A 12 0.31 -32.93 -52.23
CA ALA A 12 -0.70 -32.02 -51.72
C ALA A 12 0.01 -30.83 -51.07
N LEU A 13 0.03 -29.69 -51.77
CA LEU A 13 0.29 -28.38 -51.20
C LEU A 13 -0.84 -28.06 -50.22
N LEU A 14 -0.75 -28.63 -49.01
CA LEU A 14 -1.50 -28.10 -47.88
C LEU A 14 -1.04 -26.66 -47.68
N PRO A 15 -1.93 -25.66 -47.74
CA PRO A 15 -1.56 -24.31 -47.35
C PRO A 15 -1.09 -24.41 -45.91
N ILE A 16 0.17 -24.05 -45.66
CA ILE A 16 0.67 -23.84 -44.31
C ILE A 16 -0.29 -22.81 -43.71
N ALA A 17 -1.15 -23.25 -42.79
CA ALA A 17 -2.05 -22.35 -42.10
C ALA A 17 -1.17 -21.33 -41.40
N GLN A 18 -1.06 -20.14 -42.02
CA GLN A 18 -0.33 -19.04 -41.45
C GLN A 18 -1.03 -18.76 -40.12
N ALA A 19 -0.37 -19.08 -39.01
CA ALA A 19 -0.93 -18.96 -37.68
C ALA A 19 -1.64 -17.61 -37.60
N ALA A 20 -2.97 -17.62 -37.41
CA ALA A 20 -3.79 -16.45 -37.56
C ALA A 20 -3.34 -15.40 -36.53
N SER A 21 -2.48 -14.50 -36.98
CA SER A 21 -1.94 -13.46 -36.13
C SER A 21 -3.03 -12.40 -35.98
N LEU A 22 -3.50 -12.14 -34.75
CA LEU A 22 -4.59 -11.20 -34.45
C LEU A 22 -4.40 -9.88 -35.20
N PRO A 23 -5.43 -9.14 -35.63
CA PRO A 23 -5.27 -7.81 -36.20
C PRO A 23 -4.37 -6.90 -35.32
N SER A 24 -3.57 -6.01 -35.90
CA SER A 24 -2.64 -5.15 -35.15
C SER A 24 -3.33 -4.36 -34.04
N THR A 25 -4.56 -3.93 -34.28
CA THR A 25 -5.45 -3.24 -33.32
C THR A 25 -5.87 -4.11 -32.13
N GLN A 26 -5.82 -5.45 -32.27
CA GLN A 26 -6.04 -6.42 -31.19
C GLN A 26 -4.73 -6.87 -30.54
N ARG A 27 -3.56 -6.53 -31.12
CA ARG A 27 -2.24 -6.75 -30.52
C ARG A 27 -1.79 -5.61 -29.63
N THR A 28 -2.40 -4.43 -29.77
CA THR A 28 -2.02 -3.22 -29.05
C THR A 28 -3.17 -2.74 -28.18
N ASP A 29 -2.85 -2.47 -26.92
CA ASP A 29 -3.67 -1.73 -25.94
C ASP A 29 -4.91 -2.46 -25.40
N GLY A 30 -5.26 -3.64 -25.93
CA GLY A 30 -6.32 -4.49 -25.38
C GLY A 30 -7.68 -3.79 -25.27
N ARG A 31 -8.04 -2.90 -26.21
CA ARG A 31 -9.23 -2.04 -26.10
C ARG A 31 -10.52 -2.82 -25.84
N ALA A 32 -10.70 -3.97 -26.49
CA ALA A 32 -11.85 -4.85 -26.25
C ALA A 32 -11.88 -5.41 -24.83
N VAL A 33 -10.70 -5.69 -24.25
CA VAL A 33 -10.58 -6.08 -22.84
C VAL A 33 -10.93 -4.89 -21.96
N MET A 34 -10.37 -3.71 -22.22
CA MET A 34 -10.65 -2.50 -21.43
C MET A 34 -12.12 -2.08 -21.47
N ALA A 35 -12.81 -2.30 -22.60
CA ALA A 35 -14.24 -2.07 -22.75
C ALA A 35 -15.07 -2.89 -21.74
N ALA A 36 -14.65 -4.12 -21.43
CA ALA A 36 -15.30 -4.96 -20.43
C ALA A 36 -15.19 -4.42 -19.00
N PHE A 37 -14.36 -3.39 -18.77
CA PHE A 37 -14.19 -2.74 -17.47
C PHE A 37 -14.63 -1.27 -17.48
N GLU A 38 -15.35 -0.80 -18.51
CA GLU A 38 -15.71 0.63 -18.67
C GLU A 38 -16.52 1.16 -17.49
N ASP A 39 -17.51 0.41 -17.02
CA ASP A 39 -18.35 0.81 -15.88
C ASP A 39 -17.49 1.03 -14.62
N ALA A 40 -16.64 0.05 -14.31
CA ALA A 40 -15.73 0.15 -13.18
C ALA A 40 -14.63 1.20 -13.39
N ALA A 41 -14.22 1.47 -14.64
CA ALA A 41 -13.28 2.54 -14.99
C ALA A 41 -13.87 3.92 -14.67
N GLU A 42 -15.14 4.12 -15.00
CA GLU A 42 -15.84 5.37 -14.75
C GLU A 42 -15.94 5.64 -13.25
N ILE A 43 -16.37 4.64 -12.47
CA ILE A 43 -16.45 4.74 -11.00
C ILE A 43 -15.07 4.97 -10.39
N ALA A 44 -14.06 4.19 -10.81
CA ALA A 44 -12.69 4.35 -10.33
C ALA A 44 -12.14 5.76 -10.60
N SER A 45 -12.39 6.31 -11.79
CA SER A 45 -11.95 7.66 -12.17
C SER A 45 -12.62 8.76 -11.34
N LYS A 46 -13.93 8.60 -11.05
CA LYS A 46 -14.69 9.55 -10.21
C LYS A 46 -14.29 9.49 -8.75
N CYS A 47 -14.08 8.28 -8.21
CA CYS A 47 -13.82 8.07 -6.79
C CYS A 47 -12.35 8.22 -6.43
N LYS A 48 -11.43 8.05 -7.37
CA LYS A 48 -10.00 8.20 -7.09
C LYS A 48 -9.62 9.67 -6.91
N VAL A 49 -8.89 9.94 -5.84
CA VAL A 49 -8.29 11.25 -5.56
C VAL A 49 -6.80 11.09 -5.28
N SER A 50 -5.98 12.08 -5.61
CA SER A 50 -4.53 12.03 -5.34
C SER A 50 -4.19 12.94 -4.15
N LEU A 51 -3.54 12.40 -3.14
CA LEU A 51 -3.06 13.16 -1.98
C LEU A 51 -1.64 13.65 -2.24
N MET A 52 -1.43 14.95 -2.03
CA MET A 52 -0.19 15.62 -2.41
C MET A 52 0.41 16.41 -1.25
N ASP A 53 1.74 16.43 -1.20
CA ASP A 53 2.56 17.35 -0.42
C ASP A 53 3.40 18.21 -1.39
N GLY A 54 3.04 19.49 -1.50
CA GLY A 54 3.56 20.36 -2.57
C GLY A 54 3.18 19.83 -3.95
N ILE A 55 4.19 19.47 -4.76
CA ILE A 55 4.04 18.86 -6.08
C ILE A 55 4.13 17.33 -6.05
N LYS A 56 4.50 16.75 -4.91
CA LYS A 56 4.75 15.33 -4.77
C LYS A 56 3.45 14.62 -4.41
N ILE A 57 3.08 13.60 -5.19
CA ILE A 57 2.00 12.67 -4.82
C ILE A 57 2.53 11.75 -3.72
N LEU A 58 1.81 11.69 -2.60
CA LEU A 58 2.12 10.81 -1.48
C LEU A 58 1.53 9.42 -1.74
N CYS A 59 0.23 9.39 -2.00
CA CYS A 59 -0.59 8.23 -2.27
C CYS A 59 -1.90 8.67 -2.94
N ILE A 60 -2.72 7.73 -3.39
CA ILE A 60 -4.10 8.01 -3.79
C ILE A 60 -5.06 7.69 -2.64
N GLY A 61 -6.30 8.12 -2.81
CA GLY A 61 -7.40 7.86 -1.90
C GLY A 61 -8.67 7.51 -2.66
N THR A 62 -9.62 6.96 -1.93
CA THR A 62 -10.97 6.61 -2.40
C THR A 62 -11.98 7.55 -1.77
N LEU A 63 -12.58 8.42 -2.58
CA LEU A 63 -13.73 9.22 -2.21
C LEU A 63 -14.95 8.30 -2.07
N ILE A 64 -15.50 8.23 -0.86
CA ILE A 64 -16.62 7.34 -0.51
C ILE A 64 -17.95 8.07 -0.31
N THR A 65 -17.94 9.41 -0.43
CA THR A 65 -19.15 10.24 -0.31
C THR A 65 -19.03 11.45 -1.22
N ASP A 66 -20.17 11.98 -1.66
CA ASP A 66 -20.23 13.15 -2.53
C ASP A 66 -19.76 14.44 -1.85
N ASP A 67 -19.66 14.39 -0.52
CA ASP A 67 -19.31 15.51 0.33
C ASP A 67 -17.89 15.41 0.88
N GLY A 68 -17.02 14.58 0.31
CA GLY A 68 -15.57 14.68 0.50
C GLY A 68 -15.00 13.81 1.62
N LEU A 69 -15.70 12.76 2.07
CA LEU A 69 -15.11 11.72 2.92
C LEU A 69 -14.26 10.77 2.07
N ILE A 70 -13.00 10.59 2.46
CA ILE A 70 -11.98 9.84 1.70
C ILE A 70 -11.33 8.79 2.60
N LEU A 71 -11.22 7.57 2.10
CA LEU A 71 -10.37 6.51 2.66
C LEU A 71 -9.03 6.50 1.95
N THR A 72 -7.96 6.23 2.68
CA THR A 72 -6.63 6.03 2.11
C THR A 72 -5.78 5.20 3.07
N LYS A 73 -4.52 4.99 2.70
CA LYS A 73 -3.53 4.33 3.53
C LYS A 73 -2.87 5.29 4.52
N TYR A 74 -2.97 4.98 5.80
CA TYR A 74 -2.43 5.76 6.91
C TYR A 74 -0.89 5.86 6.89
N SER A 75 -0.16 4.73 6.83
CA SER A 75 1.32 4.76 6.94
C SER A 75 2.04 5.52 5.80
N GLU A 76 1.35 5.81 4.68
CA GLU A 76 1.91 6.66 3.62
C GLU A 76 1.82 8.16 3.95
N ILE A 77 0.85 8.56 4.79
CA ILE A 77 0.54 9.96 5.10
C ILE A 77 0.71 10.35 6.58
N GLN A 78 1.04 9.40 7.47
CA GLN A 78 1.13 9.63 8.92
C GLN A 78 2.07 10.80 9.30
N ASP A 79 3.16 10.98 8.55
CA ASP A 79 4.18 12.01 8.79
C ASP A 79 3.97 13.26 7.91
N ALA A 80 2.94 13.28 7.07
CA ALA A 80 2.71 14.36 6.13
C ALA A 80 2.02 15.56 6.79
N ARG A 81 2.42 16.77 6.36
CA ARG A 81 1.90 18.02 6.91
C ARG A 81 0.42 18.20 6.53
N GLN A 82 -0.39 18.53 7.53
CA GLN A 82 -1.80 18.86 7.33
C GLN A 82 -2.05 20.38 7.23
N PRO A 83 -3.08 20.84 6.50
CA PRO A 83 -4.04 20.04 5.73
C PRO A 83 -3.42 19.48 4.43
N PHE A 84 -3.89 18.30 4.01
CA PHE A 84 -3.48 17.68 2.74
C PHE A 84 -4.01 18.48 1.56
N ARG A 85 -3.21 18.56 0.47
CA ARG A 85 -3.70 19.00 -0.84
C ARG A 85 -4.23 17.77 -1.58
N ILE A 86 -5.45 17.86 -2.10
CA ILE A 86 -6.15 16.72 -2.69
C ILE A 86 -6.57 17.11 -4.10
N ALA A 87 -6.11 16.37 -5.11
CA ALA A 87 -6.55 16.53 -6.49
C ALA A 87 -7.69 15.54 -6.76
N GLY A 88 -8.87 16.06 -7.07
CA GLY A 88 -10.03 15.26 -7.48
C GLY A 88 -10.20 15.19 -9.00
N ASN A 89 -11.29 14.57 -9.44
CA ASN A 89 -11.62 14.48 -10.86
C ASN A 89 -12.16 15.81 -11.44
N ASP A 90 -12.57 16.75 -10.58
CA ASP A 90 -13.10 18.06 -10.98
C ASP A 90 -12.01 19.06 -11.42
N ARG A 91 -10.76 18.61 -11.59
CA ARG A 91 -9.59 19.43 -11.94
C ARG A 91 -9.29 20.56 -10.95
N ARG A 92 -9.85 20.50 -9.73
CA ARG A 92 -9.61 21.47 -8.67
C ARG A 92 -8.74 20.85 -7.57
N LEU A 93 -8.01 21.72 -6.87
CA LEU A 93 -7.30 21.34 -5.66
C LEU A 93 -8.16 21.63 -4.44
N HIS A 94 -8.33 20.60 -3.64
CA HIS A 94 -9.08 20.60 -2.41
C HIS A 94 -8.15 20.50 -1.21
N ARG A 95 -8.66 20.83 -0.03
CA ARG A 95 -7.96 20.65 1.23
C ARG A 95 -8.67 19.59 2.06
N GLY A 96 -7.90 18.79 2.79
CA GLY A 96 -8.47 17.80 3.69
C GLY A 96 -7.68 17.63 4.98
N ARG A 97 -8.34 17.13 6.02
CA ARG A 97 -7.74 16.77 7.31
C ARG A 97 -8.08 15.35 7.66
N MET A 98 -7.13 14.65 8.28
CA MET A 98 -7.39 13.33 8.83
C MET A 98 -8.32 13.48 10.03
N ILE A 99 -9.40 12.70 10.06
CA ILE A 99 -10.38 12.70 11.16
C ILE A 99 -10.33 11.40 11.99
N ALA A 100 -9.83 10.32 11.41
CA ALA A 100 -9.62 9.04 12.09
C ALA A 100 -8.54 8.23 11.36
N TYR A 101 -7.93 7.27 12.06
CA TYR A 101 -7.06 6.26 11.48
C TYR A 101 -7.11 4.98 12.31
N ASP A 102 -6.68 3.87 11.71
CA ASP A 102 -6.53 2.59 12.39
C ASP A 102 -5.16 1.97 12.07
N ASN A 103 -4.34 1.79 13.11
CA ASN A 103 -3.03 1.17 12.99
C ASN A 103 -3.12 -0.30 12.59
N GLN A 104 -4.20 -1.01 12.94
CA GLN A 104 -4.33 -2.43 12.61
C GLN A 104 -4.49 -2.63 11.10
N THR A 105 -5.49 -2.00 10.49
CA THR A 105 -5.77 -2.10 9.04
C THR A 105 -4.93 -1.17 8.17
N ASP A 106 -4.23 -0.20 8.76
CA ASP A 106 -3.54 0.89 8.05
C ASP A 106 -4.47 1.86 7.33
N LEU A 107 -5.75 1.92 7.71
CA LEU A 107 -6.70 2.84 7.08
C LEU A 107 -6.64 4.22 7.72
N ALA A 108 -6.76 5.26 6.90
CA ALA A 108 -6.97 6.63 7.33
C ALA A 108 -8.24 7.18 6.70
N LEU A 109 -8.98 7.96 7.49
CA LEU A 109 -10.19 8.65 7.09
C LEU A 109 -9.91 10.15 7.03
N ILE A 110 -10.17 10.76 5.88
CA ILE A 110 -9.93 12.17 5.63
C ILE A 110 -11.23 12.85 5.26
N LYS A 111 -11.46 14.02 5.85
CA LYS A 111 -12.51 14.92 5.44
C LYS A 111 -11.93 16.02 4.56
N SER A 112 -12.45 16.15 3.35
CA SER A 112 -12.14 17.21 2.39
C SER A 112 -13.33 18.14 2.14
N ASN A 113 -13.08 19.25 1.44
CA ASN A 113 -14.09 20.17 0.93
C ASN A 113 -14.61 19.82 -0.48
N ILE A 114 -14.32 18.62 -0.98
CA ILE A 114 -14.87 18.08 -2.24
C ILE A 114 -16.40 18.09 -2.22
N ARG A 115 -16.99 18.41 -3.38
CA ARG A 115 -18.44 18.48 -3.65
C ARG A 115 -18.72 18.02 -5.08
N TYR A 116 -18.82 16.72 -5.31
CA TYR A 116 -19.29 16.14 -6.56
C TYR A 116 -19.71 14.67 -6.34
N PRO A 117 -20.64 14.13 -7.15
CA PRO A 117 -21.08 12.75 -7.00
C PRO A 117 -19.94 11.77 -7.31
N CYS A 118 -19.60 10.92 -6.34
CA CYS A 118 -18.62 9.85 -6.54
C CYS A 118 -19.26 8.61 -7.17
N GLY A 119 -20.53 8.33 -6.84
CA GLY A 119 -21.30 7.22 -7.40
C GLY A 119 -20.84 5.83 -6.93
N ILE A 120 -20.04 5.76 -5.86
CA ILE A 120 -19.53 4.49 -5.35
C ILE A 120 -20.66 3.69 -4.67
N GLU A 121 -20.69 2.39 -4.95
CA GLU A 121 -21.56 1.44 -4.27
C GLU A 121 -20.73 0.43 -3.49
N TRP A 122 -21.23 0.00 -2.33
CA TRP A 122 -20.59 -1.04 -1.53
C TRP A 122 -20.79 -2.42 -2.17
N GLY A 123 -19.71 -3.18 -2.33
CA GLY A 123 -19.75 -4.59 -2.71
C GLY A 123 -19.78 -5.52 -1.50
N SER A 124 -19.49 -6.80 -1.74
CA SER A 124 -19.25 -7.82 -0.71
C SER A 124 -18.10 -8.71 -1.17
N THR A 125 -17.29 -9.18 -0.22
CA THR A 125 -16.19 -10.11 -0.49
C THR A 125 -16.53 -11.57 -0.21
N ASP A 126 -17.74 -11.87 0.25
CA ASP A 126 -18.16 -13.22 0.68
C ASP A 126 -18.07 -14.27 -0.43
N LYS A 127 -18.19 -13.84 -1.68
CA LYS A 127 -18.15 -14.69 -2.88
C LYS A 127 -16.85 -14.56 -3.67
N LEU A 128 -15.83 -13.88 -3.14
CA LEU A 128 -14.56 -13.76 -3.83
C LEU A 128 -13.79 -15.07 -3.75
N GLU A 129 -13.58 -15.65 -4.93
CA GLU A 129 -12.73 -16.83 -5.16
C GLU A 129 -11.48 -16.44 -5.95
N ILE A 130 -10.43 -17.27 -5.85
CA ILE A 130 -9.22 -17.11 -6.66
C ILE A 130 -9.60 -17.13 -8.15
N GLY A 131 -9.05 -16.18 -8.91
CA GLY A 131 -9.36 -16.00 -10.33
C GLY A 131 -10.49 -15.00 -10.62
N HIS A 132 -11.22 -14.53 -9.61
CA HIS A 132 -12.20 -13.45 -9.82
C HIS A 132 -11.53 -12.18 -10.35
N TRP A 133 -12.13 -11.59 -11.37
CA TRP A 133 -11.66 -10.33 -11.94
C TRP A 133 -11.91 -9.16 -11.00
N LEU A 134 -10.91 -8.30 -10.94
CA LEU A 134 -10.87 -7.11 -10.11
C LEU A 134 -10.35 -5.94 -10.93
N THR A 135 -10.64 -4.74 -10.44
CA THR A 135 -10.05 -3.53 -11.00
C THR A 135 -9.64 -2.53 -9.92
N ALA A 136 -8.65 -1.69 -10.23
CA ALA A 136 -8.18 -0.63 -9.36
C ALA A 136 -8.05 0.69 -10.11
N GLY A 137 -8.43 1.78 -9.44
CA GLY A 137 -8.14 3.13 -9.91
C GLY A 137 -6.67 3.48 -9.67
N VAL A 138 -6.00 4.02 -10.70
CA VAL A 138 -4.57 4.40 -10.64
C VAL A 138 -4.33 5.80 -11.21
N ASP A 139 -3.16 6.38 -10.95
CA ASP A 139 -2.77 7.66 -11.53
C ASP A 139 -2.17 7.55 -12.94
N ALA A 140 -1.63 6.39 -13.31
CA ALA A 140 -1.14 6.14 -14.67
C ALA A 140 -2.28 6.20 -15.71
N ARG A 141 -1.96 6.47 -16.98
CA ARG A 141 -2.93 6.33 -18.08
C ARG A 141 -2.77 4.96 -18.76
N PRO A 142 -3.87 4.23 -19.04
CA PRO A 142 -5.25 4.52 -18.65
C PRO A 142 -5.43 4.46 -17.11
N GLY A 143 -6.33 5.28 -16.56
CA GLY A 143 -6.56 5.53 -15.11
C GLY A 143 -7.09 4.34 -14.31
N ILE A 144 -7.02 3.15 -14.88
CA ILE A 144 -7.56 1.91 -14.36
C ILE A 144 -6.59 0.77 -14.70
N ARG A 145 -6.50 -0.22 -13.81
CA ARG A 145 -5.77 -1.47 -14.00
C ARG A 145 -6.64 -2.63 -13.58
N CYS A 146 -6.64 -3.71 -14.36
CA CYS A 146 -7.34 -4.94 -14.06
C CYS A 146 -6.37 -6.04 -13.63
N GLY A 147 -6.93 -7.08 -13.02
CA GLY A 147 -6.22 -8.26 -12.52
C GLY A 147 -7.20 -9.21 -11.87
N ILE A 148 -6.69 -10.17 -11.10
CA ILE A 148 -7.49 -11.19 -10.44
C ILE A 148 -7.18 -11.33 -8.95
N VAL A 149 -8.12 -11.88 -8.19
CA VAL A 149 -7.83 -12.44 -6.86
C VAL A 149 -6.80 -13.55 -7.02
N SER A 150 -5.64 -13.41 -6.39
CA SER A 150 -4.49 -14.32 -6.61
C SER A 150 -4.31 -15.34 -5.49
N ALA A 151 -4.85 -15.10 -4.31
CA ALA A 151 -4.76 -16.03 -3.19
C ALA A 151 -5.97 -15.89 -2.25
N TYR A 152 -6.21 -16.95 -1.47
CA TYR A 152 -7.20 -16.91 -0.40
C TYR A 152 -6.84 -15.83 0.63
N THR A 153 -7.88 -15.23 1.16
CA THR A 153 -7.80 -14.27 2.25
C THR A 153 -7.07 -14.88 3.45
N ARG A 154 -5.98 -14.24 3.86
CA ARG A 154 -5.12 -14.71 4.96
C ARG A 154 -4.55 -13.55 5.75
N GLU A 155 -4.05 -13.84 6.94
CA GLU A 155 -3.27 -12.87 7.70
C GLU A 155 -1.86 -12.74 7.13
N ILE A 156 -1.41 -11.49 6.96
CA ILE A 156 -0.02 -11.19 6.62
C ILE A 156 0.73 -10.89 7.93
N PRO A 157 1.80 -11.64 8.27
CA PRO A 157 2.58 -11.37 9.47
C PRO A 157 3.09 -9.92 9.53
N LYS A 158 3.18 -9.37 10.74
CA LYS A 158 3.80 -8.06 10.96
C LYS A 158 5.27 -8.15 10.58
N ALA A 159 5.71 -7.29 9.65
CA ALA A 159 7.14 -7.01 9.51
C ALA A 159 7.58 -6.30 10.81
N GLY A 160 8.69 -6.76 11.40
CA GLY A 160 9.17 -6.17 12.66
C GLY A 160 9.47 -4.68 12.52
N GLY A 161 9.45 -3.94 13.62
CA GLY A 161 9.97 -2.58 13.67
C GLY A 161 11.50 -2.53 13.63
N ALA A 162 12.04 -1.37 13.25
CA ALA A 162 13.47 -1.12 13.16
C ALA A 162 13.85 0.32 13.53
N LEU A 163 14.95 0.46 14.26
CA LEU A 163 15.61 1.74 14.55
C LEU A 163 16.67 2.10 13.49
N GLY A 164 17.37 1.10 12.96
CA GLY A 164 18.54 1.30 12.08
C GLY A 164 19.78 1.73 12.85
N ILE A 165 20.12 0.97 13.89
CA ILE A 165 21.35 1.06 14.67
C ILE A 165 22.09 -0.27 14.63
N GLN A 166 23.42 -0.21 14.70
CA GLN A 166 24.26 -1.34 15.07
C GLN A 166 24.42 -1.30 16.59
N MET A 167 23.96 -2.36 17.25
CA MET A 167 24.04 -2.48 18.70
C MET A 167 25.43 -2.97 19.10
N GLY A 168 26.08 -2.20 19.96
CA GLY A 168 27.33 -2.50 20.64
C GLY A 168 27.10 -3.16 21.99
N ASP A 169 28.12 -3.21 22.83
CA ASP A 169 28.12 -3.97 24.08
C ASP A 169 27.02 -3.55 25.06
N GLU A 170 26.60 -4.53 25.87
CA GLU A 170 25.70 -4.30 26.99
C GLU A 170 26.52 -3.63 28.10
N GLY A 171 26.09 -2.43 28.50
CA GLY A 171 26.82 -1.61 29.47
C GLY A 171 26.87 -2.31 30.83
N ARG A 172 28.07 -2.70 31.28
CA ARG A 172 28.29 -3.40 32.56
C ARG A 172 27.87 -2.57 33.78
N ASP A 173 28.00 -1.24 33.73
CA ASP A 173 27.82 -0.36 34.91
C ASP A 173 26.54 0.49 34.91
N ASN A 174 26.00 0.87 33.74
CA ASN A 174 24.85 1.78 33.64
C ASN A 174 23.53 1.10 33.20
N GLY A 175 23.59 -0.18 32.78
CA GLY A 175 22.45 -0.91 32.23
C GLY A 175 22.01 -0.35 30.88
N GLY A 176 22.11 -1.13 29.81
CA GLY A 176 21.64 -0.70 28.49
C GLY A 176 22.52 -1.17 27.34
N VAL A 177 22.14 -0.77 26.13
CA VAL A 177 22.76 -1.21 24.88
C VAL A 177 23.45 -0.04 24.21
N THR A 178 24.74 -0.19 23.93
CA THR A 178 25.53 0.85 23.26
C THR A 178 25.19 0.95 21.77
N VAL A 179 25.29 2.14 21.19
CA VAL A 179 25.11 2.38 19.75
C VAL A 179 26.49 2.47 19.09
N ASP A 180 26.89 1.43 18.35
CA ASP A 180 28.18 1.40 17.64
C ASP A 180 28.14 2.19 16.34
N ALA A 181 27.01 2.14 15.65
CA ALA A 181 26.81 2.85 14.40
C ALA A 181 25.32 3.14 14.18
N VAL A 182 25.06 4.20 13.43
CA VAL A 182 23.70 4.59 13.02
C VAL A 182 23.61 4.52 11.51
N THR A 183 22.65 3.74 11.00
CA THR A 183 22.45 3.59 9.56
C THR A 183 21.99 4.92 8.95
N PRO A 184 22.57 5.37 7.82
CA PRO A 184 22.11 6.58 7.15
C PRO A 184 20.62 6.49 6.72
N LYS A 185 19.90 7.61 6.83
CA LYS A 185 18.47 7.77 6.54
C LYS A 185 17.52 6.94 7.43
N SER A 186 18.04 6.28 8.46
CA SER A 186 17.25 5.48 9.39
C SER A 186 16.40 6.33 10.34
N PRO A 187 15.38 5.72 10.98
CA PRO A 187 14.66 6.32 12.11
C PRO A 187 15.59 6.89 13.20
N ALA A 188 16.60 6.13 13.60
CA ALA A 188 17.56 6.54 14.62
C ALA A 188 18.35 7.79 14.21
N GLN A 189 18.81 7.88 12.96
CA GLN A 189 19.52 9.06 12.47
C GLN A 189 18.60 10.30 12.47
N LYS A 190 17.36 10.15 11.98
CA LYS A 190 16.38 11.25 11.94
C LYS A 190 16.02 11.76 13.33
N ALA A 191 15.97 10.87 14.32
CA ALA A 191 15.75 11.20 15.72
C ALA A 191 17.01 11.78 16.42
N GLY A 192 18.16 11.78 15.75
CA GLY A 192 19.38 12.36 16.28
C GLY A 192 20.18 11.44 17.21
N LEU A 193 19.96 10.12 17.16
CA LEU A 193 20.86 9.15 17.79
C LEU A 193 22.24 9.19 17.11
N ARG A 194 23.27 8.96 17.91
CA ARG A 194 24.68 9.03 17.51
C ARG A 194 25.43 7.79 17.99
N ARG A 195 26.56 7.53 17.35
CA ARG A 195 27.54 6.56 17.84
C ARG A 195 27.98 6.97 19.24
N GLY A 196 28.05 6.01 20.16
CA GLY A 196 28.41 6.22 21.56
C GLY A 196 27.23 6.46 22.50
N ASP A 197 26.01 6.65 21.98
CA ASP A 197 24.81 6.70 22.81
C ASP A 197 24.56 5.34 23.48
N ILE A 198 24.08 5.33 24.72
CA ILE A 198 23.64 4.11 25.42
C ILE A 198 22.13 4.17 25.60
N VAL A 199 21.40 3.22 25.00
CA VAL A 199 19.95 3.12 25.15
C VAL A 199 19.64 2.26 26.38
N PHE A 200 19.00 2.84 27.39
CA PHE A 200 18.70 2.12 28.64
C PHE A 200 17.21 1.94 28.91
N ALA A 201 16.33 2.71 28.26
CA ALA A 201 14.88 2.50 28.37
C ALA A 201 14.12 2.81 27.06
N PHE A 202 12.96 2.19 26.95
CA PHE A 202 12.03 2.33 25.83
C PHE A 202 10.61 2.52 26.40
N ASN A 203 9.95 3.62 26.06
CA ASN A 203 8.64 4.00 26.62
C ASN A 203 8.62 3.90 28.16
N LYS A 204 9.68 4.39 28.82
CA LYS A 204 9.90 4.33 30.28
C LYS A 204 10.11 2.92 30.87
N LYS A 205 10.15 1.87 30.04
CA LYS A 205 10.46 0.51 30.46
C LYS A 205 11.95 0.23 30.24
N GLU A 206 12.63 -0.25 31.28
CA GLU A 206 14.07 -0.52 31.22
C GLU A 206 14.41 -1.64 30.23
N MET A 207 15.40 -1.34 29.39
CA MET A 207 15.93 -2.20 28.34
C MET A 207 17.42 -2.41 28.58
N LEU A 208 17.73 -3.40 29.41
CA LEU A 208 19.10 -3.67 29.85
C LEU A 208 19.89 -4.54 28.85
N THR A 209 19.21 -5.29 27.98
CA THR A 209 19.84 -6.26 27.09
C THR A 209 19.50 -6.01 25.62
N ARG A 210 20.42 -6.42 24.73
CA ARG A 210 20.27 -6.38 23.26
C ARG A 210 19.02 -7.12 22.83
N GLU A 211 18.76 -8.28 23.40
CA GLU A 211 17.61 -9.12 23.05
C GLU A 211 16.28 -8.43 23.40
N LYS A 212 16.20 -7.81 24.58
CA LYS A 212 14.99 -7.11 25.02
C LYS A 212 14.76 -5.84 24.19
N LEU A 213 15.81 -5.10 23.87
CA LEU A 213 15.72 -3.94 22.98
C LEU A 213 15.26 -4.37 21.58
N ARG A 214 15.88 -5.41 21.01
CA ARG A 214 15.54 -5.94 19.68
C ARG A 214 14.10 -6.41 19.60
N SER A 215 13.67 -7.28 20.52
CA SER A 215 12.30 -7.82 20.54
C SER A 215 11.25 -6.71 20.73
N THR A 216 11.53 -5.73 21.60
CA THR A 216 10.62 -4.59 21.80
C THR A 216 10.53 -3.73 20.54
N VAL A 217 11.65 -3.39 19.91
CA VAL A 217 11.65 -2.61 18.66
C VAL A 217 10.92 -3.36 17.56
N GLN A 218 11.13 -4.68 17.44
CA GLN A 218 10.45 -5.50 16.45
C GLN A 218 8.92 -5.52 16.64
N ALA A 219 8.43 -5.41 17.87
CA ALA A 219 7.00 -5.45 18.17
C ALA A 219 6.23 -4.17 17.79
N HIS A 220 6.90 -3.02 17.61
CA HIS A 220 6.25 -1.71 17.46
C HIS A 220 6.60 -1.00 16.12
N PRO A 221 6.42 -1.63 14.95
CA PRO A 221 6.73 -1.00 13.66
C PRO A 221 5.84 0.22 13.38
N GLY A 222 6.42 1.33 12.90
CA GLY A 222 5.67 2.54 12.55
C GLY A 222 5.27 3.42 13.74
N GLU A 223 5.48 2.96 14.98
CA GLU A 223 5.04 3.65 16.18
C GLU A 223 6.02 4.74 16.62
N LYS A 224 5.48 5.83 17.17
CA LYS A 224 6.26 6.87 17.85
C LYS A 224 6.55 6.44 19.28
N VAL A 225 7.82 6.32 19.62
CA VAL A 225 8.29 5.80 20.92
C VAL A 225 9.32 6.75 21.53
N THR A 226 9.42 6.75 22.85
CA THR A 226 10.42 7.52 23.58
C THR A 226 11.56 6.61 23.99
N LEU A 227 12.77 6.90 23.52
CA LEU A 227 14.00 6.26 23.97
C LEU A 227 14.65 7.11 25.05
N SER A 228 15.00 6.50 26.17
CA SER A 228 15.88 7.13 27.16
C SER A 228 17.30 6.68 26.90
N ILE A 229 18.19 7.65 26.68
CA ILE A 229 19.58 7.41 26.34
C ILE A 229 20.52 8.13 27.31
N ILE A 230 21.75 7.64 27.38
CA ILE A 230 22.88 8.34 27.98
C ILE A 230 23.80 8.80 26.85
N ARG A 231 24.13 10.09 26.83
CA ARG A 231 25.09 10.69 25.90
C ARG A 231 26.09 11.49 26.72
N GLU A 232 27.37 11.17 26.57
CA GLU A 232 28.45 11.88 27.30
C GLU A 232 28.23 11.90 28.83
N GLY A 233 27.56 10.88 29.38
CA GLY A 233 27.23 10.76 30.81
C GLY A 233 25.88 11.37 31.22
N GLU A 234 25.23 12.17 30.37
CA GLU A 234 23.95 12.79 30.67
C GLU A 234 22.77 11.96 30.18
N LYS A 235 21.73 11.83 31.02
CA LYS A 235 20.48 11.14 30.65
C LYS A 235 19.55 12.09 29.89
N MET A 236 19.07 11.65 28.74
CA MET A 236 18.11 12.41 27.94
C MET A 236 17.07 11.50 27.28
N ASN A 237 15.94 12.09 26.89
CA ASN A 237 14.89 11.39 26.17
C ASN A 237 14.84 11.87 24.71
N ILE A 238 14.77 10.92 23.79
CA ILE A 238 14.63 11.17 22.37
C ILE A 238 13.34 10.50 21.89
N GLU A 239 12.51 11.25 21.18
CA GLU A 239 11.37 10.69 20.47
C GLU A 239 11.80 10.17 19.10
N VAL A 240 11.46 8.91 18.81
CA VAL A 240 11.75 8.27 17.53
C VAL A 240 10.50 7.60 16.98
N THR A 241 10.23 7.77 15.70
CA THR A 241 9.21 7.00 14.99
C THR A 241 9.86 5.76 14.39
N LEU A 242 9.56 4.58 14.92
CA LEU A 242 10.14 3.32 14.45
C LEU A 242 9.77 3.07 12.98
N GLY A 243 10.74 2.62 12.19
CA GLY A 243 10.52 2.25 10.79
C GLY A 243 10.04 0.81 10.67
N TYR A 244 9.52 0.44 9.50
CA TYR A 244 9.30 -0.96 9.16
C TYR A 244 10.65 -1.60 8.81
N PHE A 245 10.95 -2.78 9.35
CA PHE A 245 12.25 -3.46 9.14
C PHE A 245 12.63 -3.54 7.67
N THR A 246 11.66 -3.84 6.81
CA THR A 246 11.88 -3.95 5.37
C THR A 246 12.11 -2.61 4.67
N ASP A 247 11.62 -1.50 5.23
CA ASP A 247 11.89 -0.16 4.71
C ASP A 247 13.30 0.31 5.15
N VAL A 248 13.67 0.01 6.39
CA VAL A 248 14.98 0.40 6.96
C VAL A 248 16.12 -0.43 6.38
N PHE A 249 15.94 -1.73 6.21
CA PHE A 249 17.00 -2.66 5.81
C PHE A 249 16.78 -3.33 4.44
N GLY A 250 15.57 -3.30 3.88
CA GLY A 250 15.25 -4.00 2.62
C GLY A 250 15.81 -3.36 1.35
N LEU A 251 16.42 -2.17 1.44
CA LEU A 251 17.06 -1.48 0.31
C LEU A 251 18.34 -2.15 -0.21
N GLN A 252 18.74 -3.29 0.37
CA GLN A 252 19.90 -4.09 -0.07
C GLN A 252 19.56 -5.28 -0.98
N GLU A 253 18.28 -5.62 -1.20
CA GLU A 253 17.94 -6.70 -2.14
C GLU A 253 18.04 -6.24 -3.59
N ARG A 254 19.00 -6.80 -4.34
CA ARG A 254 19.19 -6.54 -5.78
C ARG A 254 17.90 -6.72 -6.59
N ASN A 255 17.01 -7.63 -6.16
CA ASN A 255 15.73 -7.92 -6.81
C ASN A 255 14.70 -6.78 -6.66
N LEU A 256 14.68 -6.07 -5.52
CA LEU A 256 13.78 -4.94 -5.31
C LEU A 256 14.21 -3.71 -6.12
N ARG A 257 15.53 -3.52 -6.34
CA ARG A 257 16.03 -2.46 -7.23
C ARG A 257 15.50 -2.59 -8.66
N MET A 258 15.29 -3.82 -9.14
CA MET A 258 14.73 -4.09 -10.47
C MET A 258 13.20 -4.03 -10.53
N SER A 259 12.51 -4.10 -9.38
CA SER A 259 11.06 -4.22 -9.29
C SER A 259 10.33 -2.89 -9.04
N GLY A 260 11.09 -1.82 -8.79
CA GLY A 260 10.55 -0.50 -8.42
C GLY A 260 10.22 -0.38 -6.92
N LYS A 261 9.71 0.79 -6.52
CA LYS A 261 9.42 1.08 -5.11
C LYS A 261 8.21 0.28 -4.63
N VAL A 262 8.34 -0.33 -3.45
CA VAL A 262 7.28 -1.02 -2.70
C VAL A 262 6.70 -0.09 -1.62
N SER A 263 5.61 -0.50 -0.99
CA SER A 263 5.00 0.22 0.13
C SER A 263 5.88 0.19 1.39
N LYS A 264 5.79 1.23 2.24
CA LYS A 264 6.52 1.29 3.52
C LYS A 264 6.09 0.17 4.47
N ARG A 265 4.78 0.12 4.77
CA ARG A 265 4.13 -0.99 5.46
C ARG A 265 3.60 -2.00 4.46
N ARG A 266 3.90 -3.28 4.67
CA ARG A 266 3.52 -4.40 3.78
C ARG A 266 2.88 -5.60 4.49
N GLY A 267 2.66 -5.53 5.80
CA GLY A 267 2.09 -6.64 6.56
C GLY A 267 1.52 -6.21 7.91
N GLY A 268 0.97 -7.19 8.61
CA GLY A 268 0.31 -7.00 9.90
C GLY A 268 -1.11 -6.46 9.82
N PHE A 269 -1.74 -6.52 8.64
CA PHE A 269 -3.05 -5.93 8.37
C PHE A 269 -4.23 -6.75 8.90
N GLY A 270 -3.96 -7.96 9.41
CA GLY A 270 -4.96 -9.00 9.57
C GLY A 270 -5.34 -9.58 8.20
N THR A 271 -6.62 -9.88 8.05
CA THR A 271 -7.30 -10.39 6.85
C THR A 271 -7.18 -9.44 5.65
N VAL A 272 -6.58 -9.88 4.55
CA VAL A 272 -6.44 -9.09 3.30
C VAL A 272 -6.87 -9.85 2.05
N ILE A 273 -7.33 -9.12 1.03
CA ILE A 273 -7.46 -9.61 -0.34
C ILE A 273 -6.09 -9.51 -1.00
N GLN A 274 -5.60 -10.61 -1.57
CA GLN A 274 -4.38 -10.61 -2.37
C GLN A 274 -4.74 -10.62 -3.86
N HIS A 275 -4.15 -9.72 -4.64
CA HIS A 275 -4.36 -9.62 -6.09
C HIS A 275 -3.07 -9.27 -6.84
N ASP A 276 -3.10 -9.34 -8.17
CA ASP A 276 -1.95 -9.12 -9.05
C ASP A 276 -2.02 -7.81 -9.88
N ILE A 277 -3.08 -7.01 -9.69
CA ILE A 277 -3.23 -5.69 -10.32
C ILE A 277 -1.97 -4.84 -10.11
N THR A 278 -1.28 -4.56 -11.20
CA THR A 278 0.00 -3.83 -11.18
C THR A 278 -0.19 -2.36 -10.86
N MET A 279 0.34 -1.96 -9.70
CA MET A 279 0.26 -0.60 -9.18
C MET A 279 1.62 -0.10 -8.72
N THR A 280 1.81 1.22 -8.68
CA THR A 280 2.97 1.84 -8.04
C THR A 280 2.73 2.01 -6.55
N ASN A 281 3.78 2.35 -5.79
CA ASN A 281 3.61 2.63 -4.36
C ASN A 281 2.77 3.90 -4.10
N THR A 282 2.64 4.79 -5.08
CA THR A 282 1.78 5.98 -4.99
C THR A 282 0.33 5.70 -5.36
N ASP A 283 0.03 4.58 -6.03
CA ASP A 283 -1.34 4.15 -6.35
C ASP A 283 -2.00 3.38 -5.18
N ILE A 284 -1.35 3.32 -4.02
CA ILE A 284 -1.92 2.70 -2.83
C ILE A 284 -2.85 3.69 -2.12
N GLY A 285 -3.91 3.17 -1.51
CA GLY A 285 -5.00 3.91 -0.86
C GLY A 285 -6.23 4.08 -1.74
N GLY A 286 -6.17 3.66 -3.01
CA GLY A 286 -7.27 3.77 -3.97
C GLY A 286 -8.24 2.59 -3.95
N PRO A 287 -9.32 2.69 -4.74
CA PRO A 287 -10.40 1.72 -4.70
C PRO A 287 -10.01 0.42 -5.40
N LEU A 288 -10.39 -0.71 -4.81
CA LEU A 288 -10.46 -2.01 -5.46
C LEU A 288 -11.93 -2.32 -5.74
N LEU A 289 -12.29 -2.49 -7.01
CA LEU A 289 -13.67 -2.64 -7.47
C LEU A 289 -13.90 -3.99 -8.15
N SER A 290 -15.17 -4.41 -8.17
CA SER A 290 -15.67 -5.48 -9.05
C SER A 290 -15.80 -4.98 -10.50
N LEU A 291 -16.15 -5.89 -11.43
CA LEU A 291 -16.43 -5.53 -12.83
C LEU A 291 -17.60 -4.56 -12.97
N GLU A 292 -18.58 -4.66 -12.08
CA GLU A 292 -19.77 -3.80 -12.03
C GLU A 292 -19.50 -2.47 -11.30
N GLY A 293 -18.24 -2.19 -10.93
CA GLY A 293 -17.86 -0.94 -10.26
C GLY A 293 -18.17 -0.87 -8.76
N LYS A 294 -18.53 -1.99 -8.13
CA LYS A 294 -18.78 -2.04 -6.68
C LYS A 294 -17.49 -2.10 -5.89
N LEU A 295 -17.40 -1.38 -4.78
CA LEU A 295 -16.22 -1.32 -3.92
C LEU A 295 -16.06 -2.62 -3.12
N LEU A 296 -14.99 -3.36 -3.41
CA LEU A 296 -14.61 -4.59 -2.72
C LEU A 296 -13.56 -4.34 -1.63
N GLY A 297 -12.78 -3.27 -1.75
CA GLY A 297 -11.76 -2.94 -0.77
C GLY A 297 -10.94 -1.69 -1.07
N ILE A 298 -9.97 -1.43 -0.20
CA ILE A 298 -8.99 -0.34 -0.35
C ILE A 298 -7.60 -0.94 -0.48
N ASN A 299 -6.92 -0.62 -1.58
CA ASN A 299 -5.55 -1.08 -1.81
C ASN A 299 -4.61 -0.51 -0.75
N ILE A 300 -3.86 -1.36 -0.04
CA ILE A 300 -3.07 -0.95 1.14
C ILE A 300 -1.60 -1.33 1.05
N ALA A 301 -1.21 -2.25 0.17
CA ALA A 301 0.21 -2.53 0.01
C ALA A 301 0.54 -3.01 -1.39
N ARG A 302 1.61 -2.43 -1.92
CA ARG A 302 2.46 -3.11 -2.89
C ARG A 302 3.50 -3.91 -2.10
N SER A 303 3.30 -5.22 -2.00
CA SER A 303 4.22 -6.10 -1.28
C SER A 303 5.48 -6.34 -2.12
N ASN A 304 5.32 -6.73 -3.39
CA ASN A 304 6.42 -6.93 -4.32
C ASN A 304 6.00 -6.57 -5.76
N ARG A 305 6.59 -7.20 -6.79
CA ARG A 305 6.24 -6.94 -8.19
C ARG A 305 4.87 -7.49 -8.59
N VAL A 306 4.42 -8.57 -7.95
CA VAL A 306 3.23 -9.35 -8.31
C VAL A 306 2.23 -9.51 -7.16
N GLU A 307 2.62 -9.16 -5.94
CA GLU A 307 1.77 -9.25 -4.76
C GLU A 307 1.31 -7.87 -4.30
N PHE A 308 -0.01 -7.70 -4.28
CA PHE A 308 -0.69 -6.52 -3.78
C PHE A 308 -1.77 -6.93 -2.79
N PHE A 309 -1.98 -6.09 -1.78
CA PHE A 309 -2.95 -6.34 -0.72
C PHE A 309 -3.96 -5.22 -0.63
N ALA A 310 -5.22 -5.58 -0.45
CA ALA A 310 -6.31 -4.67 -0.15
C ALA A 310 -7.03 -5.08 1.14
N ILE A 311 -7.54 -4.10 1.88
CA ILE A 311 -8.42 -4.34 3.02
C ILE A 311 -9.84 -4.60 2.50
N PRO A 312 -10.49 -5.73 2.87
CA PRO A 312 -11.85 -6.04 2.47
C PRO A 312 -12.89 -5.01 2.93
N VAL A 313 -13.98 -4.88 2.18
CA VAL A 313 -15.07 -3.94 2.46
C VAL A 313 -15.68 -4.13 3.85
N GLU A 314 -15.78 -5.35 4.35
CA GLU A 314 -16.33 -5.67 5.66
C GLU A 314 -15.51 -5.01 6.78
N ARG A 315 -14.17 -5.08 6.66
CA ARG A 315 -13.24 -4.43 7.61
C ARG A 315 -13.29 -2.90 7.51
N ILE A 316 -13.56 -2.37 6.31
CA ILE A 316 -13.76 -0.94 6.09
C ILE A 316 -15.04 -0.47 6.77
N LEU A 317 -16.14 -1.22 6.62
CA LEU A 317 -17.42 -0.90 7.26
C LEU A 317 -17.32 -0.95 8.78
N GLU A 318 -16.61 -1.94 9.34
CA GLU A 318 -16.28 -1.97 10.78
C GLU A 318 -15.52 -0.69 11.21
N PHE A 319 -14.49 -0.30 10.45
CA PHE A 319 -13.70 0.90 10.72
C PHE A 319 -14.55 2.18 10.66
N LEU A 320 -15.43 2.31 9.66
CA LEU A 320 -16.34 3.45 9.52
C LEU A 320 -17.35 3.49 10.68
N THR A 321 -17.91 2.35 11.06
CA THR A 321 -18.86 2.23 12.18
C THR A 321 -18.20 2.63 13.50
N LYS A 322 -16.98 2.14 13.77
CA LYS A 322 -16.21 2.51 14.96
C LYS A 322 -15.93 4.02 15.05
N ASN A 323 -15.88 4.71 13.91
CA ASN A 323 -15.58 6.14 13.81
C ASN A 323 -16.81 7.00 13.45
N ALA A 324 -18.04 6.48 13.59
CA ALA A 324 -19.27 7.17 13.22
C ALA A 324 -19.42 8.55 13.88
N GLU A 325 -18.98 8.69 15.15
CA GLU A 325 -19.05 9.96 15.85
C GLU A 325 -18.12 11.02 15.23
N ALA A 326 -16.88 10.64 14.88
CA ALA A 326 -15.92 11.53 14.22
C ALA A 326 -16.42 11.95 12.83
N ILE A 327 -17.02 11.01 12.08
CA ILE A 327 -17.66 11.27 10.79
C ILE A 327 -18.78 12.30 10.95
N ARG A 328 -19.68 12.10 11.91
CA ARG A 328 -20.79 13.03 12.20
C ARG A 328 -20.27 14.42 12.58
N LYS A 329 -19.26 14.50 13.46
CA LYS A 329 -18.63 15.79 13.86
C LYS A 329 -17.97 16.52 12.69
N SER A 330 -17.47 15.78 11.70
CA SER A 330 -16.88 16.35 10.48
C SER A 330 -17.92 16.91 9.49
N GLY A 331 -19.21 16.66 9.73
CA GLY A 331 -20.31 17.05 8.85
C GLY A 331 -20.44 16.22 7.58
N ALA A 332 -19.73 15.08 7.50
CA ALA A 332 -19.82 14.14 6.38
C ALA A 332 -21.15 13.37 6.40
N ARG A 333 -21.73 13.18 5.21
CA ARG A 333 -22.97 12.42 5.01
C ARG A 333 -22.63 11.05 4.43
N LEU A 334 -22.25 10.13 5.30
CA LEU A 334 -22.04 8.73 4.95
C LEU A 334 -23.37 7.97 5.01
N LYS A 335 -23.69 7.24 3.94
CA LYS A 335 -24.75 6.23 3.93
C LYS A 335 -24.05 4.87 4.10
N LEU A 336 -24.30 4.22 5.24
CA LEU A 336 -23.90 2.83 5.50
C LEU A 336 -25.07 1.92 5.12
#